data_AF-A0A3D8QCF6-F1
#
_entry.id   AF-A0A3D8QCF6-F1
#
_cell.length_a   1.000
_cell.length_b   1.000
_cell.length_c   1.000
_cell.angle_alpha   90.00
_cell.angle_beta   90.00
_cell.angle_gamma   90.00
#
_symmetry.space_group_name_H-M   'P 1'
#
loop_
_entity.id
_entity.type
_entity.pdbx_description
1 polymer ?
#
loop_
_entity_poly.entity_id
_entity_poly.type
_entity_poly.pdbx_seq_one_letter_code
_entity_poly.pdbx_strand_id
1 'polypeptide(L)'
;MATENSRGRAGAELDDMQPLIEHDNADTEAEDEDVLQLRGYLDRSKKARLRRNVFVLAGITVLVVGIIISVHFWKKHRHSTSTTFIPPSSNSTYLIALRVLQVTSQEPHFFPEHQPKRTQIKYGPMKVPGRGHYDGMKNFKLKDVVPPCRGCMIVWMHAGLEFLHGGEAEPKHGMWLHHTVLQNNARVAAKGCWDGKKEKEGKKERFFASGNEKTVVDLGVNGTEKVGYWIGEKDHMSMSTELMNMNKESQTAVLTLTFEYIPYQPHDFSSTTPIWMDIGGCHSMVPVPSGGPLFEIESPVWTSTINGRIATVLGHLHDGGERLSLHRDSKEVCDIKAAYGMKNEFEHHDPDMDMSHITSMSTCNSVGRLTVGEEWMIKAHYNLEKHEPMLNGHGQPEPIMGIDIMYVVKD
;
A
#
# COMPACT_ATOMS: atom_id res chain seq x y z
N MET A 1 -58.29 -25.66 -32.12
CA MET A 1 -58.78 -26.34 -30.91
C MET A 1 -57.55 -26.94 -30.24
N ALA A 2 -56.91 -26.29 -29.25
CA ALA A 2 -57.27 -26.29 -27.81
C ALA A 2 -57.39 -27.75 -27.30
N THR A 3 -56.72 -28.26 -26.26
CA THR A 3 -56.00 -27.79 -25.04
C THR A 3 -55.32 -29.05 -24.45
N GLU A 4 -54.23 -29.01 -23.66
CA GLU A 4 -54.14 -29.18 -22.18
C GLU A 4 -52.76 -29.87 -21.95
N ASN A 5 -51.75 -29.34 -21.25
CA ASN A 5 -51.57 -29.03 -19.83
C ASN A 5 -51.59 -30.26 -18.88
N SER A 6 -50.43 -30.70 -18.41
CA SER A 6 -50.27 -31.19 -17.03
C SER A 6 -48.82 -31.10 -16.54
N ARG A 7 -48.67 -30.41 -15.41
CA ARG A 7 -47.45 -30.21 -14.63
C ARG A 7 -47.26 -31.38 -13.67
N GLY A 8 -46.04 -31.90 -13.56
CA GLY A 8 -45.61 -32.74 -12.44
C GLY A 8 -44.93 -31.88 -11.37
N ARG A 9 -45.50 -31.84 -10.16
CA ARG A 9 -45.00 -31.13 -8.97
C ARG A 9 -44.59 -32.20 -7.96
N ALA A 10 -43.29 -32.30 -7.66
CA ALA A 10 -42.77 -33.11 -6.57
C ALA A 10 -42.69 -32.23 -5.32
N GLY A 11 -43.39 -32.65 -4.25
CA GLY A 11 -43.25 -32.10 -2.92
C GLY A 11 -42.21 -32.91 -2.14
N ALA A 12 -41.31 -32.20 -1.48
CA ALA A 12 -40.56 -32.71 -0.35
C ALA A 12 -40.49 -31.57 0.68
N GLU A 13 -41.09 -31.89 1.83
CA GLU A 13 -41.26 -31.14 3.06
C GLU A 13 -39.94 -31.14 3.83
N LEU A 14 -39.50 -29.97 4.31
CA LEU A 14 -38.31 -29.80 5.15
C LEU A 14 -38.55 -28.54 6.02
N ASP A 15 -39.26 -28.76 7.12
CA ASP A 15 -39.32 -27.83 8.26
C ASP A 15 -38.28 -28.24 9.32
N ASP A 16 -37.80 -27.24 10.05
CA ASP A 16 -36.94 -27.27 11.25
C ASP A 16 -35.46 -27.62 11.09
N MET A 17 -34.63 -26.59 10.88
CA MET A 17 -33.39 -26.39 11.65
C MET A 17 -33.08 -24.89 11.79
N GLN A 18 -33.25 -24.38 13.01
CA GLN A 18 -32.58 -23.15 13.47
C GLN A 18 -31.06 -23.38 13.53
N PRO A 19 -30.23 -22.39 13.18
CA PRO A 19 -28.87 -22.33 13.68
C PRO A 19 -28.74 -21.22 14.73
N LEU A 20 -28.47 -21.63 15.97
CA LEU A 20 -27.70 -20.86 16.92
C LEU A 20 -26.28 -20.70 16.35
N ILE A 21 -25.90 -19.48 15.98
CA ILE A 21 -24.50 -19.13 15.74
C ILE A 21 -24.14 -18.10 16.81
N GLU A 22 -23.39 -18.57 17.79
CA GLU A 22 -22.67 -17.73 18.74
C GLU A 22 -21.66 -16.88 17.97
N HIS A 23 -21.75 -15.56 18.15
CA HIS A 23 -20.77 -14.59 17.70
C HIS A 23 -19.55 -14.64 18.62
N ASP A 24 -18.46 -15.23 18.16
CA ASP A 24 -17.13 -14.94 18.70
C ASP A 24 -16.62 -13.63 18.08
N ASN A 25 -16.88 -12.53 18.79
CA ASN A 25 -16.21 -11.25 18.58
C ASN A 25 -14.84 -11.29 19.25
N ALA A 26 -13.77 -11.34 18.46
CA ALA A 26 -12.46 -10.92 18.90
C ALA A 26 -11.73 -10.24 17.72
N ASP A 27 -11.21 -9.05 17.99
CA ASP A 27 -10.31 -8.23 17.16
C ASP A 27 -10.93 -7.25 16.14
N THR A 28 -11.76 -6.30 16.61
CA THR A 28 -12.21 -5.13 15.81
C THR A 28 -12.01 -3.76 16.50
N GLU A 29 -11.01 -3.59 17.38
CA GLU A 29 -10.78 -2.27 18.02
C GLU A 29 -9.86 -1.32 17.23
N ALA A 30 -9.33 -1.72 16.07
CA ALA A 30 -8.42 -0.86 15.28
C ALA A 30 -9.02 -0.26 14.00
N GLU A 31 -10.20 -0.71 13.55
CA GLU A 31 -10.79 -0.26 12.26
C GLU A 31 -12.02 0.65 12.43
N ASP A 32 -12.73 0.58 13.57
CA ASP A 32 -13.92 1.43 13.82
C ASP A 32 -13.59 2.91 14.12
N GLU A 33 -12.35 3.24 14.49
CA GLU A 33 -11.90 4.64 14.64
C GLU A 33 -11.77 5.37 13.29
N ASP A 34 -11.51 4.66 12.19
CA ASP A 34 -11.28 5.28 10.87
C ASP A 34 -12.59 5.67 10.18
N VAL A 35 -13.67 4.92 10.37
CA VAL A 35 -14.99 5.19 9.75
C VAL A 35 -15.69 6.41 10.40
N LEU A 36 -15.55 6.59 11.71
CA LEU A 36 -16.15 7.73 12.42
C LEU A 36 -15.41 9.05 12.17
N GLN A 37 -14.10 9.02 11.89
CA GLN A 37 -13.34 10.23 11.56
C GLN A 37 -13.60 10.75 10.14
N LEU A 38 -13.92 9.86 9.19
CA LEU A 38 -14.21 10.20 7.79
C LEU A 38 -15.45 11.08 7.60
N ARG A 39 -16.49 10.93 8.43
CA ARG A 39 -17.68 11.83 8.41
C ARG A 39 -17.32 13.29 8.74
N GLY A 40 -16.24 13.53 9.48
CA GLY A 40 -15.76 14.87 9.81
C GLY A 40 -15.00 15.58 8.69
N TYR A 41 -14.63 14.87 7.62
CA TYR A 41 -13.84 15.38 6.49
C TYR A 41 -14.72 16.01 5.40
N LEU A 42 -15.85 15.38 5.07
CA LEU A 42 -16.77 15.85 4.02
C LEU A 42 -17.44 17.19 4.33
N ASP A 43 -17.63 17.52 5.61
CA ASP A 43 -18.31 18.77 6.01
C ASP A 43 -17.38 20.00 6.04
N ARG A 44 -16.06 19.82 5.86
CA ARG A 44 -15.07 20.91 6.00
C ARG A 44 -14.50 21.46 4.69
N SER A 45 -14.61 20.77 3.56
CA SER A 45 -14.08 21.29 2.27
C SER A 45 -14.80 22.54 1.77
N LYS A 46 -16.01 22.83 2.27
CA LYS A 46 -16.79 24.03 1.90
C LYS A 46 -16.53 25.27 2.76
N LYS A 47 -15.79 25.20 3.88
CA LYS A 47 -15.65 26.32 4.85
C LYS A 47 -14.26 26.95 4.98
N ALA A 48 -13.24 26.43 4.32
CA ALA A 48 -11.87 26.93 4.47
C ALA A 48 -11.46 27.95 3.38
N ARG A 49 -12.13 29.10 3.30
CA ARG A 49 -11.59 30.27 2.58
C ARG A 49 -11.81 31.62 3.25
N LEU A 50 -12.17 31.64 4.53
CA LEU A 50 -12.39 32.89 5.24
C LEU A 50 -12.01 32.77 6.72
N ARG A 51 -10.75 33.12 7.04
CA ARG A 51 -10.25 33.73 8.30
C ARG A 51 -8.78 33.37 8.52
N ARG A 52 -7.88 34.26 8.07
CA ARG A 52 -6.58 34.47 8.69
C ARG A 52 -6.62 35.85 9.33
N ASN A 53 -6.55 35.91 10.65
CA ASN A 53 -5.84 36.92 11.44
C ASN A 53 -6.12 36.72 12.94
N VAL A 54 -5.10 37.02 13.75
CA VAL A 54 -5.10 37.17 15.22
C VAL A 54 -4.98 35.86 16.01
N PHE A 55 -3.77 35.51 16.49
CA PHE A 55 -3.39 35.71 17.90
C PHE A 55 -1.90 35.45 18.16
N VAL A 56 -1.39 36.30 19.04
CA VAL A 56 -0.01 36.58 19.44
C VAL A 56 0.41 35.72 20.63
N LEU A 57 1.73 35.48 20.72
CA LEU A 57 2.57 35.12 21.87
C LEU A 57 1.92 34.90 23.26
N ALA A 58 2.30 33.79 23.92
CA ALA A 58 2.88 33.79 25.28
C ALA A 58 3.18 32.35 25.77
N GLY A 59 4.32 32.15 26.46
CA GLY A 59 4.41 31.08 27.47
C GLY A 59 5.64 30.16 27.45
N ILE A 60 6.86 30.70 27.44
CA ILE A 60 8.07 29.97 27.90
C ILE A 60 8.40 30.46 29.31
N THR A 61 8.11 29.69 30.35
CA THR A 61 8.88 29.69 31.61
C THR A 61 8.47 28.49 32.49
N VAL A 62 9.44 27.93 33.22
CA VAL A 62 9.32 26.92 34.30
C VAL A 62 9.43 25.44 33.87
N LEU A 63 10.66 24.94 33.75
CA LEU A 63 11.01 23.57 34.17
C LEU A 63 12.52 23.40 34.37
N VAL A 64 13.05 24.04 35.42
CA VAL A 64 14.40 23.78 35.95
C VAL A 64 14.33 23.72 37.47
N VAL A 65 13.69 22.69 38.03
CA VAL A 65 13.91 22.20 39.41
C VAL A 65 13.45 20.73 39.45
N GLY A 66 14.39 19.79 39.36
CA GLY A 66 14.06 18.36 39.38
C GLY A 66 15.24 17.44 39.13
N ILE A 67 16.45 17.88 39.44
CA ILE A 67 17.65 17.06 39.51
C ILE A 67 18.16 17.23 40.95
N ILE A 68 18.65 16.14 41.56
CA ILE A 68 19.07 15.99 42.96
C ILE A 68 17.97 15.42 43.86
N ILE A 69 17.63 14.13 43.72
CA ILE A 69 17.58 13.12 44.82
C ILE A 69 17.76 11.74 44.16
N SER A 70 18.54 10.85 44.81
CA SER A 70 18.69 9.41 44.53
C SER A 70 20.02 8.97 43.90
N VAL A 71 21.13 9.41 44.50
CA VAL A 71 22.37 8.62 44.55
C VAL A 71 22.53 8.11 45.97
N HIS A 72 22.13 6.87 46.23
CA HIS A 72 22.66 5.93 47.25
C HIS A 72 21.58 4.92 47.63
N PHE A 73 21.57 3.73 47.02
CA PHE A 73 21.24 2.51 47.76
C PHE A 73 21.83 1.26 47.06
N TRP A 74 23.00 0.87 47.55
CA TRP A 74 23.47 -0.49 47.81
C TRP A 74 23.05 -1.68 46.90
N LYS A 75 24.02 -2.08 46.06
CA LYS A 75 24.75 -3.36 46.05
C LYS A 75 24.07 -4.62 46.66
N LYS A 76 24.09 -5.69 45.84
CA LYS A 76 24.27 -7.13 46.16
C LYS A 76 23.01 -8.00 46.11
N HIS A 77 22.86 -8.81 45.05
CA HIS A 77 22.65 -10.25 45.15
C HIS A 77 22.95 -10.95 43.80
N ARG A 78 23.93 -11.87 43.83
CA ARG A 78 24.15 -12.92 42.83
C ARG A 78 23.16 -14.04 43.17
N HIS A 79 22.37 -14.51 42.21
CA HIS A 79 21.89 -15.89 42.19
C HIS A 79 21.88 -16.43 40.76
N SER A 80 22.43 -17.63 40.66
CA SER A 80 22.44 -18.51 39.49
C SER A 80 21.02 -18.98 39.19
N THR A 81 20.58 -18.86 37.95
CA THR A 81 19.36 -19.49 37.43
C THR A 81 19.73 -20.59 36.46
N SER A 82 19.36 -21.80 36.83
CA SER A 82 19.44 -23.02 36.04
C SER A 82 18.33 -23.02 35.00
N THR A 83 18.68 -23.25 33.73
CA THR A 83 17.75 -23.30 32.61
C THR A 83 17.04 -24.65 32.58
N THR A 84 15.80 -24.70 33.05
CA THR A 84 14.90 -25.85 32.86
C THR A 84 14.17 -25.73 31.53
N PHE A 85 14.37 -26.71 30.66
CA PHE A 85 13.63 -26.91 29.41
C PHE A 85 12.19 -27.33 29.75
N ILE A 86 11.21 -26.54 29.34
CA ILE A 86 9.79 -26.90 29.38
C ILE A 86 9.40 -27.29 27.94
N PRO A 87 8.86 -28.50 27.69
CA PRO A 87 8.37 -28.87 26.37
C PRO A 87 7.09 -28.07 26.05
N PRO A 88 6.90 -27.65 24.78
CA PRO A 88 5.76 -26.84 24.40
C PRO A 88 4.45 -27.63 24.53
N SER A 89 3.46 -27.03 25.18
CA SER A 89 2.10 -27.54 25.30
C SER A 89 1.35 -27.43 23.96
N SER A 90 0.53 -28.43 23.67
CA SER A 90 -0.03 -28.77 22.35
C SER A 90 -1.23 -27.94 21.88
N ASN A 91 -1.42 -26.70 22.35
CA ASN A 91 -2.56 -25.85 21.96
C ASN A 91 -2.13 -24.46 21.42
N SER A 92 -1.07 -24.41 20.61
CA SER A 92 -0.72 -23.20 19.86
C SER A 92 -1.35 -23.28 18.47
N THR A 93 -2.44 -22.54 18.29
CA THR A 93 -3.07 -22.29 16.99
C THR A 93 -1.99 -21.85 15.99
N TYR A 94 -1.97 -22.56 14.86
CA TYR A 94 -1.01 -22.42 13.77
C TYR A 94 -0.99 -20.98 13.22
N LEU A 95 -0.15 -20.12 13.78
CA LEU A 95 0.46 -19.04 13.01
C LEU A 95 1.39 -19.73 12.01
N ILE A 96 0.85 -20.12 10.86
CA ILE A 96 1.66 -20.42 9.68
C ILE A 96 2.38 -19.12 9.38
N ALA A 97 3.59 -18.99 9.93
CA ALA A 97 4.45 -17.86 9.64
C ALA A 97 4.61 -17.82 8.13
N LEU A 98 4.05 -16.78 7.50
CA LEU A 98 4.32 -16.46 6.12
C LEU A 98 5.82 -16.39 5.94
N ARG A 99 6.34 -17.26 5.08
CA ARG A 99 7.78 -17.48 4.90
C ARG A 99 8.15 -17.15 3.47
N VAL A 100 9.44 -16.84 3.30
CA VAL A 100 10.08 -16.90 2.00
C VAL A 100 9.98 -18.35 1.52
N LEU A 101 9.25 -18.57 0.43
CA LEU A 101 9.10 -19.89 -0.18
C LEU A 101 10.30 -20.22 -1.06
N GLN A 102 10.76 -19.23 -1.83
CA GLN A 102 11.79 -19.41 -2.84
C GLN A 102 12.50 -18.09 -3.12
N VAL A 103 13.79 -18.19 -3.39
CA VAL A 103 14.63 -17.11 -3.91
C VAL A 103 15.25 -17.62 -5.21
N THR A 104 15.03 -16.91 -6.30
CA THR A 104 15.50 -17.29 -7.63
C THR A 104 16.36 -16.17 -8.20
N SER A 105 17.58 -16.50 -8.66
CA SER A 105 18.42 -15.57 -9.41
C SER A 105 17.92 -15.44 -10.84
N GLN A 106 17.96 -14.23 -11.39
CA GLN A 106 17.63 -13.90 -12.77
C GLN A 106 18.81 -13.17 -13.43
N GLU A 107 18.78 -13.06 -14.76
CA GLU A 107 19.74 -12.24 -15.50
C GLU A 107 19.48 -10.74 -15.20
N PRO A 108 20.48 -9.99 -14.73
CA PRO A 108 20.38 -8.54 -14.53
C PRO A 108 20.49 -7.80 -15.87
N HIS A 109 19.83 -6.65 -15.98
CA HIS A 109 19.74 -5.89 -17.24
C HIS A 109 20.54 -4.58 -17.23
N PHE A 110 20.74 -3.96 -16.08
CA PHE A 110 21.26 -2.60 -15.96
C PHE A 110 22.63 -2.57 -15.27
N PHE A 111 23.50 -1.69 -15.74
CA PHE A 111 24.81 -1.43 -15.15
C PHE A 111 25.74 -2.67 -15.07
N PRO A 112 25.93 -3.44 -16.16
CA PRO A 112 26.72 -4.68 -16.14
C PRO A 112 28.15 -4.49 -15.62
N GLU A 113 28.74 -3.31 -15.80
CA GLU A 113 30.06 -2.94 -15.29
C GLU A 113 30.17 -3.02 -13.75
N HIS A 114 29.03 -2.98 -13.05
CA HIS A 114 28.95 -3.06 -11.59
C HIS A 114 28.62 -4.48 -11.07
N GLN A 115 28.59 -5.50 -11.95
CA GLN A 115 28.22 -6.87 -11.61
C GLN A 115 26.87 -6.94 -10.85
N PRO A 116 25.81 -6.38 -11.45
CA PRO A 116 24.48 -6.32 -10.85
C PRO A 116 23.95 -7.74 -10.60
N LYS A 117 22.96 -7.85 -9.72
CA LYS A 117 22.23 -9.08 -9.45
C LYS A 117 20.75 -8.81 -9.59
N ARG A 118 20.03 -9.77 -10.16
CA ARG A 118 18.57 -9.76 -10.17
C ARG A 118 18.04 -10.96 -9.42
N THR A 119 17.08 -10.73 -8.54
CA THR A 119 16.54 -11.76 -7.66
C THR A 119 15.04 -11.61 -7.53
N GLN A 120 14.33 -12.71 -7.73
CA GLN A 120 12.91 -12.83 -7.39
C GLN A 120 12.77 -13.57 -6.06
N ILE A 121 11.98 -13.01 -5.16
CA ILE A 121 11.65 -13.59 -3.85
C ILE A 121 10.15 -13.86 -3.81
N LYS A 122 9.77 -15.09 -3.43
CA LYS A 122 8.39 -15.53 -3.31
C LYS A 122 7.94 -15.57 -1.85
N TYR A 123 6.85 -14.89 -1.52
CA TYR A 123 6.24 -14.82 -0.19
C TYR A 123 4.86 -15.48 -0.19
N GLY A 124 4.66 -16.46 0.69
CA GLY A 124 3.42 -17.21 0.74
C GLY A 124 3.52 -18.50 1.54
N PRO A 125 2.57 -19.42 1.36
CA PRO A 125 1.31 -19.23 0.64
C PRO A 125 0.38 -18.23 1.35
N MET A 126 -0.36 -17.43 0.59
CA MET A 126 -1.38 -16.48 1.07
C MET A 126 -2.77 -16.98 0.71
N LYS A 127 -3.49 -17.57 1.67
CA LYS A 127 -4.89 -18.00 1.47
C LYS A 127 -5.85 -16.82 1.60
N VAL A 128 -6.48 -16.46 0.49
CA VAL A 128 -7.41 -15.34 0.31
C VAL A 128 -8.85 -15.90 0.31
N PRO A 129 -9.79 -15.32 1.07
CA PRO A 129 -11.18 -15.79 1.10
C PRO A 129 -11.84 -15.69 -0.28
N GLY A 130 -12.93 -16.42 -0.52
CA GLY A 130 -13.74 -16.19 -1.70
C GLY A 130 -14.55 -14.89 -1.57
N ARG A 131 -15.07 -14.35 -2.69
CA ARG A 131 -15.82 -13.09 -2.74
C ARG A 131 -17.02 -13.00 -1.79
N GLY A 132 -17.57 -14.13 -1.37
CA GLY A 132 -18.67 -14.17 -0.41
C GLY A 132 -18.27 -13.86 1.04
N HIS A 133 -16.97 -13.70 1.32
CA HIS A 133 -16.43 -13.40 2.64
C HIS A 133 -15.48 -12.20 2.55
N TYR A 134 -15.82 -11.11 3.23
CA TYR A 134 -15.06 -9.85 3.21
C TYR A 134 -14.76 -9.36 1.79
N ASP A 135 -15.72 -9.52 0.87
CA ASP A 135 -15.58 -9.17 -0.55
C ASP A 135 -14.35 -9.80 -1.24
N GLY A 136 -13.89 -10.94 -0.71
CA GLY A 136 -12.70 -11.63 -1.20
C GLY A 136 -11.39 -10.95 -0.82
N MET A 137 -11.42 -9.96 0.07
CA MET A 137 -10.26 -9.16 0.48
C MET A 137 -9.57 -9.76 1.70
N LYS A 138 -8.24 -9.67 1.72
CA LYS A 138 -7.47 -10.01 2.93
C LYS A 138 -6.13 -9.29 3.00
N ASN A 139 -5.88 -8.74 4.18
CA ASN A 139 -4.62 -8.11 4.55
C ASN A 139 -3.63 -9.11 5.19
N PHE A 140 -2.39 -9.08 4.72
CA PHE A 140 -1.27 -9.87 5.21
C PHE A 140 -0.15 -8.93 5.66
N LYS A 141 0.24 -9.01 6.95
CA LYS A 141 1.30 -8.17 7.53
C LYS A 141 2.50 -9.04 7.90
N LEU A 142 3.67 -8.77 7.32
CA LEU A 142 4.92 -9.47 7.60
C LEU A 142 5.91 -8.49 8.23
N LYS A 143 6.40 -8.79 9.43
CA LYS A 143 7.27 -7.86 10.21
C LYS A 143 8.77 -7.98 9.89
N ASP A 144 9.21 -9.10 9.31
CA ASP A 144 10.61 -9.42 9.06
C ASP A 144 10.81 -9.92 7.62
N VAL A 145 10.52 -9.06 6.66
CA VAL A 145 10.70 -9.36 5.24
C VAL A 145 12.18 -9.36 4.88
N VAL A 146 12.60 -10.43 4.21
CA VAL A 146 14.00 -10.62 3.81
C VAL A 146 14.31 -9.68 2.62
N PRO A 147 15.23 -8.73 2.75
CA PRO A 147 15.63 -7.90 1.62
C PRO A 147 16.37 -8.74 0.56
N PRO A 148 16.42 -8.30 -0.71
CA PRO A 148 17.17 -9.00 -1.76
C PRO A 148 18.67 -9.09 -1.46
N CYS A 149 19.17 -8.17 -0.62
CA CYS A 149 20.56 -8.03 -0.22
C CYS A 149 20.66 -7.12 1.01
N ARG A 150 21.87 -7.06 1.60
CA ARG A 150 22.26 -6.08 2.60
C ARG A 150 23.51 -5.36 2.10
N GLY A 151 23.63 -4.06 2.41
CA GLY A 151 24.73 -3.24 1.92
C GLY A 151 24.73 -3.10 0.40
N CYS A 152 23.55 -2.89 -0.20
CA CYS A 152 23.37 -2.89 -1.65
C CYS A 152 22.51 -1.73 -2.14
N MET A 153 22.68 -1.38 -3.42
CA MET A 153 21.91 -0.35 -4.10
C MET A 153 20.84 -1.00 -4.99
N ILE A 154 19.56 -0.87 -4.64
CA ILE A 154 18.46 -1.31 -5.50
C ILE A 154 18.26 -0.27 -6.61
N VAL A 155 18.28 -0.70 -7.86
CA VAL A 155 18.08 0.16 -9.04
C VAL A 155 16.75 -0.10 -9.73
N TRP A 156 16.12 -1.26 -9.46
CA TRP A 156 14.89 -1.68 -10.10
C TRP A 156 14.05 -2.57 -9.18
N MET A 157 12.73 -2.39 -9.17
CA MET A 157 11.79 -3.18 -8.35
C MET A 157 10.47 -3.45 -9.09
N HIS A 158 9.89 -4.62 -8.86
CA HIS A 158 8.59 -5.02 -9.40
C HIS A 158 7.90 -6.04 -8.50
N ALA A 159 6.57 -5.95 -8.41
CA ALA A 159 5.75 -6.93 -7.71
C ALA A 159 4.88 -7.73 -8.69
N GLY A 160 4.66 -9.00 -8.39
CA GLY A 160 3.76 -9.87 -9.11
C GLY A 160 2.98 -10.77 -8.16
N LEU A 161 2.04 -11.52 -8.72
CA LEU A 161 1.24 -12.48 -8.00
C LEU A 161 1.14 -13.75 -8.82
N GLU A 162 1.33 -14.90 -8.18
CA GLU A 162 1.31 -16.21 -8.81
C GLU A 162 0.44 -17.18 -8.03
N PHE A 163 -0.08 -18.20 -8.69
CA PHE A 163 -0.67 -19.34 -7.99
C PHE A 163 0.41 -20.27 -7.44
N LEU A 164 0.08 -21.06 -6.42
CA LEU A 164 1.04 -22.00 -5.80
C LEU A 164 1.58 -23.06 -6.79
N HIS A 165 0.77 -23.43 -7.78
CA HIS A 165 1.14 -24.38 -8.83
C HIS A 165 1.88 -23.72 -10.02
N GLY A 166 2.26 -22.45 -9.88
CA GLY A 166 2.80 -21.63 -10.96
C GLY A 166 1.70 -20.92 -11.77
N GLY A 167 2.13 -20.08 -12.71
CA GLY A 167 1.22 -19.22 -13.49
C GLY A 167 0.86 -17.92 -12.77
N GLU A 168 0.60 -16.88 -13.55
CA GLU A 168 0.24 -15.57 -13.01
C GLU A 168 -1.19 -15.56 -12.45
N ALA A 169 -1.32 -15.03 -11.24
CA ALA A 169 -2.59 -14.74 -10.61
C ALA A 169 -2.99 -13.30 -11.02
N GLU A 170 -3.86 -13.22 -12.01
CA GLU A 170 -4.31 -11.97 -12.64
C GLU A 170 -5.83 -11.79 -12.45
N PRO A 171 -6.35 -10.56 -12.66
CA PRO A 171 -7.79 -10.30 -12.58
C PRO A 171 -8.65 -11.21 -13.45
N LYS A 172 -8.18 -11.60 -14.65
CA LYS A 172 -8.88 -12.58 -15.50
C LYS A 172 -8.99 -13.99 -14.90
N HIS A 173 -8.24 -14.28 -13.84
CA HIS A 173 -8.34 -15.50 -13.02
C HIS A 173 -9.02 -15.22 -11.67
N GLY A 174 -9.59 -14.03 -11.51
CA GLY A 174 -10.24 -13.56 -10.30
C GLY A 174 -9.28 -13.28 -9.15
N MET A 175 -7.96 -13.17 -9.37
CA MET A 175 -6.98 -12.90 -8.32
C MET A 175 -6.25 -11.59 -8.55
N TRP A 176 -6.08 -10.81 -7.49
CA TRP A 176 -5.55 -9.46 -7.60
C TRP A 176 -4.49 -9.21 -6.55
N LEU A 177 -3.40 -8.60 -7.01
CA LEU A 177 -2.50 -7.89 -6.12
C LEU A 177 -3.16 -6.54 -5.83
N HIS A 178 -4.06 -6.47 -4.85
CA HIS A 178 -4.77 -5.21 -4.59
C HIS A 178 -3.77 -4.14 -4.17
N HIS A 179 -3.00 -4.40 -3.09
CA HIS A 179 -1.87 -3.56 -2.69
C HIS A 179 -0.71 -4.41 -2.17
N THR A 180 0.52 -3.96 -2.38
CA THR A 180 1.66 -4.35 -1.58
C THR A 180 2.52 -3.13 -1.29
N VAL A 181 2.98 -3.01 -0.05
CA VAL A 181 3.81 -1.89 0.40
C VAL A 181 4.97 -2.44 1.20
N LEU A 182 6.19 -2.07 0.82
CA LEU A 182 7.40 -2.32 1.58
C LEU A 182 7.79 -1.11 2.41
N GLN A 183 8.17 -1.38 3.65
CA GLN A 183 8.61 -0.39 4.61
C GLN A 183 10.01 -0.74 5.11
N ASN A 184 10.89 0.26 5.18
CA ASN A 184 12.16 0.14 5.87
C ASN A 184 11.98 0.61 7.32
N ASN A 185 12.00 -0.34 8.25
CA ASN A 185 11.71 -0.10 9.65
C ASN A 185 12.86 0.55 10.42
N ALA A 186 14.06 0.54 9.85
CA ALA A 186 15.22 1.23 10.41
C ALA A 186 15.22 2.74 10.10
N ARG A 187 14.35 3.20 9.18
CA ARG A 187 14.33 4.58 8.70
C ARG A 187 13.01 5.28 9.04
N VAL A 188 13.10 6.58 9.22
CA VAL A 188 11.95 7.47 9.40
C VAL A 188 11.61 8.07 8.03
N ALA A 189 10.32 8.10 7.71
CA ALA A 189 9.81 8.74 6.50
C ALA A 189 10.24 10.22 6.46
N ALA A 190 10.72 10.65 5.31
CA ALA A 190 11.18 12.02 5.09
C ALA A 190 10.05 13.07 5.16
N LYS A 191 8.83 12.64 4.84
CA LYS A 191 7.60 13.39 5.01
C LYS A 191 6.74 12.68 6.06
N GLY A 192 6.12 13.44 6.95
CA GLY A 192 5.10 12.91 7.84
C GLY A 192 3.80 12.59 7.09
N CYS A 193 2.73 12.44 7.85
CA CYS A 193 1.40 12.39 7.27
C CYS A 193 0.49 13.38 7.97
N TRP A 194 -0.37 14.06 7.21
CA TRP A 194 -1.32 15.02 7.74
C TRP A 194 -2.61 14.32 8.19
N ASP A 195 -2.99 14.43 9.47
CA ASP A 195 -4.19 13.77 10.01
C ASP A 195 -5.44 14.66 10.04
N GLY A 196 -5.41 15.80 9.34
CA GLY A 196 -6.46 16.82 9.40
C GLY A 196 -6.24 17.88 10.49
N LYS A 197 -5.33 17.65 11.44
CA LYS A 197 -5.02 18.58 12.54
C LYS A 197 -3.55 18.99 12.57
N LYS A 198 -2.65 18.03 12.38
CA LYS A 198 -1.20 18.24 12.40
C LYS A 198 -0.47 17.21 11.55
N GLU A 199 0.78 17.53 11.24
CA GLU A 199 1.70 16.56 10.67
C GLU A 199 2.10 15.53 11.75
N LYS A 200 1.91 14.24 11.44
CA LYS A 200 2.39 13.10 12.22
C LYS A 200 3.75 12.67 11.70
N GLU A 201 4.78 13.03 12.45
CA GLU A 201 6.17 12.62 12.20
C GLU A 201 6.44 11.18 12.71
N GLY A 202 7.63 10.65 12.41
CA GLY A 202 8.09 9.37 12.98
C GLY A 202 7.51 8.11 12.33
N LYS A 203 6.75 8.25 11.24
CA LYS A 203 6.32 7.11 10.41
C LYS A 203 7.54 6.39 9.83
N LYS A 204 7.42 5.09 9.59
CA LYS A 204 8.46 4.31 8.91
C LYS A 204 8.51 4.65 7.43
N GLU A 205 9.70 4.59 6.85
CA GLU A 205 9.91 4.92 5.43
C GLU A 205 9.24 3.84 4.56
N ARG A 206 8.16 4.22 3.85
CA ARG A 206 7.59 3.40 2.77
C ARG A 206 8.40 3.70 1.51
N PHE A 207 9.05 2.67 0.95
CA PHE A 207 10.02 2.86 -0.13
C PHE A 207 9.65 2.15 -1.43
N PHE A 208 8.63 1.29 -1.41
CA PHE A 208 8.12 0.62 -2.60
C PHE A 208 6.65 0.29 -2.38
N ALA A 209 5.85 0.45 -3.42
CA ALA A 209 4.49 -0.04 -3.46
C ALA A 209 4.10 -0.45 -4.87
N SER A 210 3.12 -1.32 -4.96
CA SER A 210 2.54 -1.79 -6.22
C SER A 210 1.15 -2.36 -5.96
N GLY A 211 0.24 -2.22 -6.91
CA GLY A 211 -1.04 -2.91 -6.94
C GLY A 211 -1.17 -3.76 -8.20
N ASN A 212 -2.40 -3.89 -8.69
CA ASN A 212 -2.71 -4.74 -9.83
C ASN A 212 -2.12 -4.19 -11.14
N GLU A 213 -1.84 -2.89 -11.16
CA GLU A 213 -1.12 -2.21 -12.24
C GLU A 213 0.33 -2.68 -12.40
N LYS A 214 0.88 -3.37 -11.38
CA LYS A 214 2.25 -3.94 -11.36
C LYS A 214 3.33 -2.95 -11.86
N THR A 215 3.17 -1.66 -11.57
CA THR A 215 4.08 -0.64 -12.09
C THR A 215 5.51 -0.89 -11.62
N VAL A 216 6.41 -0.93 -12.59
CA VAL A 216 7.85 -1.09 -12.35
C VAL A 216 8.42 0.18 -11.75
N VAL A 217 9.18 0.05 -10.67
CA VAL A 217 10.04 1.14 -10.17
C VAL A 217 11.41 0.98 -10.80
N ASP A 218 11.70 1.77 -11.83
CA ASP A 218 13.00 1.84 -12.50
C ASP A 218 13.74 3.12 -12.09
N LEU A 219 14.55 3.03 -11.03
CA LEU A 219 15.35 4.16 -10.55
C LEU A 219 16.51 4.44 -11.50
N GLY A 220 17.03 3.41 -12.16
CA GLY A 220 18.13 3.52 -13.11
C GLY A 220 17.74 4.18 -14.44
N VAL A 221 16.44 4.38 -14.71
CA VAL A 221 15.91 4.92 -15.97
C VAL A 221 16.55 4.22 -17.17
N ASN A 222 16.30 2.92 -17.28
CA ASN A 222 16.90 2.02 -18.27
C ASN A 222 18.43 2.03 -18.28
N GLY A 223 19.06 2.17 -17.12
CA GLY A 223 20.52 2.18 -16.98
C GLY A 223 21.20 3.51 -17.32
N THR A 224 20.45 4.60 -17.47
CA THR A 224 21.00 5.92 -17.81
C THR A 224 21.27 6.81 -16.59
N GLU A 225 20.54 6.60 -15.49
CA GLU A 225 20.65 7.36 -14.26
C GLU A 225 21.36 6.55 -13.17
N LYS A 226 22.48 7.06 -12.66
CA LYS A 226 23.25 6.42 -11.58
C LYS A 226 22.64 6.71 -10.22
N VAL A 227 21.41 6.25 -10.01
CA VAL A 227 20.66 6.44 -8.77
C VAL A 227 20.00 5.14 -8.34
N GLY A 228 19.77 5.00 -7.04
CA GLY A 228 19.07 3.84 -6.50
C GLY A 228 18.65 4.01 -5.05
N TYR A 229 17.91 3.02 -4.54
CA TYR A 229 17.53 2.95 -3.14
C TYR A 229 18.53 2.08 -2.38
N TRP A 230 19.31 2.71 -1.50
CA TRP A 230 20.29 2.03 -0.67
C TRP A 230 19.60 1.22 0.44
N ILE A 231 19.96 -0.06 0.60
CA ILE A 231 19.63 -0.88 1.78
C ILE A 231 20.91 -1.10 2.60
N GLY A 232 20.94 -0.56 3.82
CA GLY A 232 22.08 -0.70 4.73
C GLY A 232 22.14 -2.06 5.42
N GLU A 233 23.29 -2.37 6.03
CA GLU A 233 23.53 -3.66 6.72
C GLU A 233 22.58 -3.95 7.89
N LYS A 234 22.05 -2.89 8.51
CA LYS A 234 21.16 -2.96 9.69
C LYS A 234 19.69 -2.67 9.33
N ASP A 235 19.42 -2.38 8.06
CA ASP A 235 18.06 -2.16 7.62
C ASP A 235 17.28 -3.47 7.66
N HIS A 236 16.03 -3.37 8.02
CA HIS A 236 15.09 -4.48 8.07
C HIS A 236 13.74 -3.98 7.57
N MET A 237 13.00 -4.87 6.92
CA MET A 237 11.81 -4.48 6.18
C MET A 237 10.58 -5.16 6.77
N SER A 238 9.45 -4.47 6.70
CA SER A 238 8.14 -5.08 6.81
C SER A 238 7.37 -4.89 5.52
N MET A 239 6.31 -5.68 5.37
CA MET A 239 5.42 -5.62 4.24
C MET A 239 3.98 -5.71 4.70
N SER A 240 3.13 -4.91 4.08
CA SER A 240 1.69 -5.09 4.11
C SER A 240 1.23 -5.41 2.71
N THR A 241 0.54 -6.51 2.53
CA THR A 241 -0.01 -6.94 1.25
C THR A 241 -1.49 -7.20 1.42
N GLU A 242 -2.30 -6.56 0.59
CA GLU A 242 -3.73 -6.81 0.48
C GLU A 242 -3.97 -7.55 -0.84
N LEU A 243 -4.65 -8.67 -0.77
CA LEU A 243 -5.03 -9.45 -1.94
C LEU A 243 -6.54 -9.51 -2.04
N MET A 244 -7.04 -9.53 -3.27
CA MET A 244 -8.47 -9.71 -3.57
C MET A 244 -8.67 -11.00 -4.36
N ASN A 245 -9.79 -11.67 -4.10
CA ASN A 245 -10.23 -12.86 -4.81
C ASN A 245 -11.70 -12.73 -5.22
N MET A 246 -11.93 -12.52 -6.50
CA MET A 246 -13.25 -12.41 -7.13
C MET A 246 -13.92 -13.76 -7.37
N ASN A 247 -13.25 -14.89 -7.06
CA ASN A 247 -13.84 -16.21 -7.16
C ASN A 247 -14.75 -16.50 -5.97
N LYS A 248 -15.75 -17.37 -6.15
CA LYS A 248 -16.62 -17.84 -5.05
C LYS A 248 -15.82 -18.59 -3.98
N GLU A 249 -14.86 -19.39 -4.42
CA GLU A 249 -14.03 -20.21 -3.53
C GLU A 249 -12.76 -19.48 -3.12
N SER A 250 -12.26 -19.80 -1.93
CA SER A 250 -10.96 -19.30 -1.47
C SER A 250 -9.83 -19.75 -2.40
N GLN A 251 -8.92 -18.83 -2.70
CA GLN A 251 -7.75 -19.09 -3.53
C GLN A 251 -6.47 -18.93 -2.72
N THR A 252 -5.39 -19.57 -3.17
CA THR A 252 -4.06 -19.44 -2.55
C THR A 252 -3.09 -18.87 -3.57
N ALA A 253 -2.51 -17.73 -3.24
CA ALA A 253 -1.54 -17.04 -4.06
C ALA A 253 -0.18 -16.93 -3.37
N VAL A 254 0.80 -16.53 -4.17
CA VAL A 254 2.18 -16.27 -3.77
C VAL A 254 2.54 -14.90 -4.32
N LEU A 255 2.88 -13.97 -3.43
CA LEU A 255 3.42 -12.67 -3.83
C LEU A 255 4.85 -12.86 -4.31
N THR A 256 5.18 -12.29 -5.47
CA THR A 256 6.56 -12.26 -5.98
C THR A 256 7.09 -10.84 -5.96
N LEU A 257 8.29 -10.66 -5.42
CA LEU A 257 9.01 -9.39 -5.46
C LEU A 257 10.32 -9.60 -6.21
N THR A 258 10.50 -8.87 -7.30
CA THR A 258 11.70 -8.95 -8.13
C THR A 258 12.49 -7.66 -7.96
N PHE A 259 13.78 -7.80 -7.65
CA PHE A 259 14.71 -6.70 -7.44
C PHE A 259 15.89 -6.85 -8.37
N GLU A 260 16.38 -5.74 -8.90
CA GLU A 260 17.73 -5.64 -9.46
C GLU A 260 18.54 -4.66 -8.64
N TYR A 261 19.77 -5.06 -8.30
CA TYR A 261 20.61 -4.31 -7.38
C TYR A 261 22.10 -4.49 -7.67
N ILE A 262 22.88 -3.50 -7.25
CA ILE A 262 24.35 -3.55 -7.24
C ILE A 262 24.77 -4.01 -5.82
N PRO A 263 25.63 -5.02 -5.68
CA PRO A 263 25.94 -5.65 -4.38
C PRO A 263 26.90 -4.81 -3.49
N TYR A 264 26.94 -3.49 -3.70
CA TYR A 264 27.67 -2.49 -2.94
C TYR A 264 27.10 -1.09 -3.30
N GLN A 265 27.63 -0.02 -2.71
CA GLN A 265 27.34 1.35 -3.14
C GLN A 265 28.47 1.86 -4.04
N PRO A 266 28.27 1.96 -5.37
CA PRO A 266 29.24 2.62 -6.24
C PRO A 266 29.43 4.08 -5.82
N HIS A 267 30.66 4.58 -5.94
CA HIS A 267 30.99 5.96 -5.54
C HIS A 267 30.25 7.02 -6.38
N ASP A 268 29.93 6.67 -7.63
CA ASP A 268 29.30 7.53 -8.61
C ASP A 268 27.77 7.38 -8.65
N PHE A 269 27.20 6.59 -7.72
CA PHE A 269 25.76 6.44 -7.55
C PHE A 269 25.24 7.27 -6.39
N SER A 270 24.07 7.88 -6.59
CA SER A 270 23.35 8.60 -5.53
C SER A 270 22.21 7.79 -4.94
N SER A 271 22.01 7.90 -3.62
CA SER A 271 20.88 7.26 -2.94
C SER A 271 19.62 8.13 -3.00
N THR A 272 18.48 7.51 -3.31
CA THR A 272 17.17 8.17 -3.30
C THR A 272 16.52 8.09 -1.92
N THR A 273 15.84 9.16 -1.52
CA THR A 273 14.89 9.21 -0.41
C THR A 273 13.46 9.20 -0.96
N PRO A 274 12.64 8.18 -0.66
CA PRO A 274 11.23 8.15 -1.04
C PRO A 274 10.42 9.18 -0.25
N ILE A 275 9.57 9.94 -0.94
CA ILE A 275 8.56 10.82 -0.37
C ILE A 275 7.19 10.25 -0.71
N TRP A 276 6.47 9.81 0.31
CA TRP A 276 5.14 9.23 0.14
C TRP A 276 4.04 10.29 0.30
N MET A 277 3.17 10.38 -0.69
CA MET A 277 2.01 11.28 -0.67
C MET A 277 0.71 10.49 -0.80
N ASP A 278 -0.20 10.73 0.14
CA ASP A 278 -1.51 10.09 0.21
C ASP A 278 -2.59 11.15 -0.05
N ILE A 279 -3.64 10.80 -0.79
CA ILE A 279 -4.74 11.70 -1.11
C ILE A 279 -5.51 12.18 0.13
N GLY A 280 -5.57 11.38 1.19
CA GLY A 280 -6.14 11.73 2.48
C GLY A 280 -5.11 12.18 3.53
N GLY A 281 -3.85 12.45 3.12
CA GLY A 281 -2.78 12.86 4.04
C GLY A 281 -2.18 11.70 4.83
N CYS A 282 -2.88 11.21 5.84
CA CYS A 282 -2.53 9.99 6.61
C CYS A 282 -3.27 8.74 6.14
N HIS A 283 -4.25 8.91 5.27
CA HIS A 283 -5.07 7.82 4.72
C HIS A 283 -4.92 7.82 3.21
N SER A 284 -4.59 6.66 2.64
CA SER A 284 -4.47 6.50 1.20
C SER A 284 -5.83 6.47 0.52
N MET A 285 -6.90 6.16 1.26
CA MET A 285 -8.26 6.03 0.76
C MET A 285 -9.19 7.12 1.30
N VAL A 286 -10.17 7.52 0.49
CA VAL A 286 -11.25 8.44 0.88
C VAL A 286 -12.58 7.99 0.25
N PRO A 287 -13.73 8.29 0.88
CA PRO A 287 -15.04 7.98 0.30
C PRO A 287 -15.24 8.63 -1.07
N VAL A 288 -15.97 7.95 -1.96
CA VAL A 288 -16.41 8.52 -3.23
C VAL A 288 -17.29 9.76 -2.97
N PRO A 289 -16.99 10.93 -3.54
CA PRO A 289 -17.78 12.14 -3.33
C PRO A 289 -19.22 12.01 -3.84
N SER A 290 -20.17 12.53 -3.08
CA SER A 290 -21.56 12.70 -3.54
C SER A 290 -21.65 13.91 -4.47
N GLY A 291 -21.24 13.76 -5.72
CA GLY A 291 -21.17 14.89 -6.67
C GLY A 291 -21.42 14.53 -8.14
N GLY A 292 -21.60 13.24 -8.44
CA GLY A 292 -21.66 12.73 -9.80
C GLY A 292 -20.45 11.83 -10.11
N PRO A 293 -20.39 11.29 -11.33
CA PRO A 293 -19.39 10.31 -11.72
C PRO A 293 -18.03 10.93 -12.09
N LEU A 294 -17.96 12.23 -12.33
CA LEU A 294 -16.72 12.95 -12.63
C LEU A 294 -16.33 13.85 -11.47
N PHE A 295 -15.14 13.64 -10.92
CA PHE A 295 -14.64 14.45 -9.81
C PHE A 295 -13.12 14.37 -9.69
N GLU A 296 -12.55 15.33 -8.95
CA GLU A 296 -11.16 15.33 -8.53
C GLU A 296 -11.05 15.46 -7.02
N ILE A 297 -10.02 14.86 -6.43
CA ILE A 297 -9.70 15.02 -5.00
C ILE A 297 -8.25 15.45 -4.86
N GLU A 298 -8.05 16.49 -4.04
CA GLU A 298 -6.75 17.07 -3.71
C GLU A 298 -6.24 16.51 -2.39
N SER A 299 -4.94 16.20 -2.32
CA SER A 299 -4.28 15.90 -1.05
C SER A 299 -4.07 17.16 -0.21
N PRO A 300 -3.82 17.01 1.11
CA PRO A 300 -3.19 18.08 1.88
C PRO A 300 -1.88 18.55 1.22
N VAL A 301 -1.65 19.85 1.26
CA VAL A 301 -0.40 20.47 0.79
C VAL A 301 0.74 20.12 1.75
N TRP A 302 1.85 19.64 1.20
CA TRP A 302 3.10 19.45 1.91
C TRP A 302 4.10 20.54 1.53
N THR A 303 4.61 21.27 2.53
CA THR A 303 5.73 22.19 2.32
C THR A 303 7.04 21.41 2.44
N SER A 304 7.83 21.40 1.37
CA SER A 304 9.09 20.66 1.32
C SER A 304 10.07 21.09 2.41
N THR A 305 10.66 20.10 3.07
CA THR A 305 11.75 20.26 4.05
C THR A 305 13.09 19.78 3.49
N ILE A 306 13.15 19.47 2.19
CA ILE A 306 14.29 18.85 1.53
C ILE A 306 14.69 19.69 0.32
N ASN A 307 15.98 19.72 0.01
CA ASN A 307 16.49 20.12 -1.30
C ASN A 307 16.97 18.88 -2.04
N GLY A 308 16.67 18.77 -3.33
CA GLY A 308 17.16 17.66 -4.13
C GLY A 308 16.60 17.60 -5.54
N ARG A 309 17.06 16.61 -6.30
CA ARG A 309 16.55 16.27 -7.63
C ARG A 309 15.57 15.11 -7.53
N ILE A 310 14.43 15.22 -8.19
CA ILE A 310 13.46 14.13 -8.32
C ILE A 310 13.93 13.20 -9.43
N ALA A 311 14.27 11.96 -9.09
CA ALA A 311 14.70 10.94 -10.04
C ALA A 311 13.50 10.38 -10.82
N THR A 312 12.49 9.89 -10.11
CA THR A 312 11.27 9.34 -10.68
C THR A 312 10.09 9.52 -9.73
N VAL A 313 8.88 9.48 -10.29
CA VAL A 313 7.60 9.66 -9.62
C VAL A 313 6.64 8.58 -10.11
N LEU A 314 5.99 7.89 -9.17
CA LEU A 314 5.10 6.76 -9.45
C LEU A 314 3.78 6.92 -8.74
N GLY A 315 2.69 6.64 -9.45
CA GLY A 315 1.33 6.75 -8.93
C GLY A 315 0.63 5.40 -8.78
N HIS A 316 -0.35 5.37 -7.90
CA HIS A 316 -1.31 4.29 -7.75
C HIS A 316 -2.71 4.87 -7.52
N LEU A 317 -3.72 4.22 -8.12
CA LEU A 317 -5.15 4.59 -8.09
C LEU A 317 -5.98 3.31 -7.96
N HIS A 318 -7.17 3.44 -7.37
CA HIS A 318 -8.23 2.44 -7.52
C HIS A 318 -8.94 2.60 -8.87
N ASP A 319 -9.68 1.57 -9.28
CA ASP A 319 -10.53 1.62 -10.48
C ASP A 319 -11.53 2.80 -10.43
N GLY A 320 -11.84 3.33 -11.61
CA GLY A 320 -12.52 4.61 -11.78
C GLY A 320 -11.58 5.81 -11.89
N GLY A 321 -10.32 5.66 -11.44
CA GLY A 321 -9.29 6.69 -11.56
C GLY A 321 -8.71 6.74 -12.97
N GLU A 322 -8.65 7.94 -13.58
CA GLU A 322 -8.05 8.12 -14.91
C GLU A 322 -6.56 8.49 -14.84
N ARG A 323 -6.22 9.36 -13.88
CA ARG A 323 -4.86 9.87 -13.72
C ARG A 323 -4.64 10.46 -12.34
N LEU A 324 -3.38 10.49 -11.92
CA LEU A 324 -2.90 11.17 -10.74
C LEU A 324 -1.92 12.25 -11.19
N SER A 325 -2.11 13.49 -10.74
CA SER A 325 -1.17 14.56 -11.08
C SER A 325 -0.48 15.17 -9.88
N LEU A 326 0.81 15.41 -10.04
CA LEU A 326 1.70 16.01 -9.04
C LEU A 326 1.83 17.50 -9.32
N HIS A 327 1.60 18.32 -8.29
CA HIS A 327 1.65 19.77 -8.38
C HIS A 327 2.76 20.33 -7.51
N ARG A 328 3.48 21.33 -8.05
CA ARG A 328 4.44 22.19 -7.34
C ARG A 328 3.94 23.64 -7.42
N ASP A 329 3.74 24.27 -6.27
CA ASP A 329 3.21 25.63 -6.14
C ASP A 329 1.93 25.84 -7.00
N SER A 330 0.99 24.90 -6.88
CA SER A 330 -0.26 24.83 -7.65
C SER A 330 -0.13 24.61 -9.17
N LYS A 331 1.08 24.36 -9.69
CA LYS A 331 1.31 24.03 -11.10
C LYS A 331 1.56 22.52 -11.26
N GLU A 332 0.82 21.89 -12.16
CA GLU A 332 1.06 20.50 -12.55
C GLU A 332 2.47 20.34 -13.15
N VAL A 333 3.26 19.41 -12.60
CA VAL A 333 4.63 19.10 -13.04
C VAL A 333 4.81 17.66 -13.49
N CYS A 334 3.84 16.80 -13.19
CA CYS A 334 3.81 15.40 -13.64
C CYS A 334 2.36 14.91 -13.72
N ASP A 335 2.08 14.11 -14.74
CA ASP A 335 0.77 13.52 -15.03
C ASP A 335 0.94 12.01 -15.22
N ILE A 336 0.48 11.24 -14.23
CA ILE A 336 0.55 9.77 -14.20
C ILE A 336 -0.80 9.22 -14.64
N LYS A 337 -0.83 8.53 -15.79
CA LYS A 337 -2.07 8.04 -16.41
C LYS A 337 -2.27 6.57 -16.14
N ALA A 338 -3.50 6.20 -15.79
CA ALA A 338 -3.93 4.82 -15.75
C ALA A 338 -4.20 4.32 -17.18
N ALA A 339 -3.74 3.12 -17.47
CA ALA A 339 -4.22 2.34 -18.60
C ALA A 339 -5.12 1.23 -18.09
N TYR A 340 -6.23 1.03 -18.78
CA TYR A 340 -7.21 0.00 -18.47
C TYR A 340 -7.13 -1.14 -19.47
N GLY A 341 -7.34 -2.34 -18.98
CA GLY A 341 -7.33 -3.55 -19.79
C GLY A 341 -8.13 -4.66 -19.13
N MET A 342 -8.31 -5.75 -19.91
CA MET A 342 -9.20 -6.88 -19.66
C MET A 342 -10.70 -6.53 -19.79
N LYS A 343 -11.38 -7.28 -20.66
CA LYS A 343 -12.82 -7.51 -20.65
C LYS A 343 -13.01 -8.87 -20.01
N ASN A 344 -13.74 -8.95 -18.92
CA ASN A 344 -13.92 -10.22 -18.22
C ASN A 344 -14.72 -11.19 -19.12
N GLU A 345 -14.14 -12.32 -19.52
CA GLU A 345 -14.90 -13.45 -20.11
C GLU A 345 -15.70 -14.24 -19.05
N PHE A 346 -15.78 -13.74 -17.81
CA PHE A 346 -16.54 -14.40 -16.76
C PHE A 346 -18.04 -14.36 -17.09
N GLU A 347 -18.59 -15.52 -17.47
CA GLU A 347 -19.94 -15.78 -18.02
C GLU A 347 -21.15 -15.31 -17.17
N HIS A 348 -20.94 -14.59 -16.07
CA HIS A 348 -22.00 -14.16 -15.14
C HIS A 348 -21.99 -12.69 -14.78
N HIS A 349 -21.22 -11.85 -15.49
CA HIS A 349 -21.52 -10.42 -15.49
C HIS A 349 -22.69 -10.16 -16.44
N ASP A 350 -23.56 -9.22 -16.05
CA ASP A 350 -24.60 -8.70 -16.92
C ASP A 350 -23.95 -8.35 -18.28
N PRO A 351 -24.43 -8.87 -19.42
CA PRO A 351 -23.74 -8.79 -20.71
C PRO A 351 -23.41 -7.37 -21.21
N ASP A 352 -23.88 -6.34 -20.51
CA ASP A 352 -23.67 -4.93 -20.86
C ASP A 352 -22.63 -4.19 -19.97
N MET A 353 -22.03 -4.83 -18.95
CA MET A 353 -21.01 -4.19 -18.10
C MET A 353 -19.68 -4.96 -18.10
N ASP A 354 -18.88 -4.71 -19.13
CA ASP A 354 -17.47 -5.10 -19.19
C ASP A 354 -16.65 -4.23 -18.21
N MET A 355 -16.51 -4.66 -16.96
CA MET A 355 -15.60 -3.99 -16.03
C MET A 355 -14.16 -4.15 -16.49
N SER A 356 -13.57 -3.05 -16.96
CA SER A 356 -12.14 -2.93 -17.22
C SER A 356 -11.41 -2.52 -15.96
N HIS A 357 -10.21 -3.04 -15.75
CA HIS A 357 -9.41 -2.75 -14.56
C HIS A 357 -8.11 -2.04 -14.92
N ILE A 358 -7.52 -1.29 -13.98
CA ILE A 358 -6.20 -0.70 -14.18
C ILE A 358 -5.18 -1.84 -14.36
N THR A 359 -4.49 -1.82 -15.50
CA THR A 359 -3.45 -2.80 -15.86
C THR A 359 -2.04 -2.22 -15.83
N SER A 360 -1.91 -0.90 -15.89
CA SER A 360 -0.62 -0.21 -15.76
C SER A 360 -0.82 1.26 -15.42
N MET A 361 0.16 1.86 -14.76
CA MET A 361 0.24 3.32 -14.57
C MET A 361 1.51 3.83 -15.24
N SER A 362 1.45 4.99 -15.90
CA SER A 362 2.67 5.65 -16.39
C SER A 362 3.51 6.18 -15.23
N THR A 363 4.77 6.51 -15.49
CA THR A 363 5.66 7.16 -14.53
C THR A 363 6.14 8.49 -15.07
N CYS A 364 6.59 9.38 -14.19
CA CYS A 364 7.28 10.60 -14.61
C CYS A 364 8.74 10.53 -14.22
N ASN A 365 9.61 10.76 -15.19
CA ASN A 365 11.04 10.98 -14.98
C ASN A 365 11.34 12.46 -15.22
N SER A 366 12.42 12.98 -14.63
CA SER A 366 12.88 14.36 -14.88
C SER A 366 11.87 15.47 -14.48
N VAL A 367 11.10 15.25 -13.42
CA VAL A 367 10.13 16.23 -12.86
C VAL A 367 10.82 17.52 -12.38
N GLY A 368 12.14 17.46 -12.15
CA GLY A 368 12.98 18.60 -11.84
C GLY A 368 13.54 18.52 -10.43
N ARG A 369 13.54 19.67 -9.75
CA ARG A 369 14.10 19.81 -8.40
C ARG A 369 13.01 20.14 -7.40
N LEU A 370 13.26 19.71 -6.19
CA LEU A 370 12.50 19.98 -4.99
C LEU A 370 13.34 20.92 -4.13
N THR A 371 12.75 22.04 -3.73
CA THR A 371 13.40 23.09 -2.93
C THR A 371 12.67 23.24 -1.60
N VAL A 372 13.41 23.48 -0.52
CA VAL A 372 12.83 23.78 0.81
C VAL A 372 11.88 24.97 0.70
N GLY A 373 10.68 24.83 1.25
CA GLY A 373 9.64 25.86 1.25
C GLY A 373 8.67 25.80 0.07
N GLU A 374 8.95 25.04 -0.98
CA GLU A 374 7.98 24.80 -2.07
C GLU A 374 6.79 23.98 -1.57
N GLU A 375 5.60 24.25 -2.12
CA GLU A 375 4.38 23.54 -1.82
C GLU A 375 4.13 22.41 -2.83
N TRP A 376 3.84 21.20 -2.33
CA TRP A 376 3.63 20.00 -3.12
C TRP A 376 2.32 19.31 -2.74
N MET A 377 1.60 18.79 -3.73
CA MET A 377 0.35 18.04 -3.51
C MET A 377 0.06 17.12 -4.70
N ILE A 378 -0.82 16.15 -4.50
CA ILE A 378 -1.38 15.33 -5.58
C ILE A 378 -2.86 15.64 -5.81
N LYS A 379 -3.30 15.42 -7.04
CA LYS A 379 -4.72 15.41 -7.42
C LYS A 379 -5.04 14.09 -8.11
N ALA A 380 -6.01 13.35 -7.60
CA ALA A 380 -6.54 12.18 -8.30
C ALA A 380 -7.80 12.56 -9.06
N HIS A 381 -7.85 12.18 -10.34
CA HIS A 381 -8.93 12.48 -11.27
C HIS A 381 -9.70 11.19 -11.55
N TYR A 382 -11.01 11.23 -11.31
CA TYR A 382 -11.91 10.08 -11.44
C TYR A 382 -13.00 10.36 -12.47
N ASN A 383 -13.31 9.33 -13.26
CA ASN A 383 -14.37 9.34 -14.26
C ASN A 383 -15.10 8.00 -14.24
N LEU A 384 -16.09 7.90 -13.36
CA LEU A 384 -16.87 6.68 -13.12
C LEU A 384 -17.85 6.35 -14.26
N GLU A 385 -18.06 7.27 -15.20
CA GLU A 385 -18.81 7.00 -16.44
C GLU A 385 -17.97 6.23 -17.45
N LYS A 386 -16.65 6.43 -17.42
CA LYS A 386 -15.72 5.82 -18.37
C LYS A 386 -15.11 4.53 -17.83
N HIS A 387 -14.82 4.49 -16.53
CA HIS A 387 -14.24 3.35 -15.84
C HIS A 387 -15.06 3.09 -14.58
N GLU A 388 -15.66 1.90 -14.47
CA GLU A 388 -16.46 1.56 -13.30
C GLU A 388 -15.60 1.53 -12.03
N PRO A 389 -16.09 2.06 -10.90
CA PRO A 389 -15.39 1.88 -9.63
C PRO A 389 -15.49 0.42 -9.18
N MET A 390 -14.57 0.00 -8.33
CA MET A 390 -14.79 -1.23 -7.57
C MET A 390 -16.03 -1.09 -6.68
N LEU A 391 -16.84 -2.15 -6.60
CA LEU A 391 -18.02 -2.21 -5.75
C LEU A 391 -17.79 -3.23 -4.63
N ASN A 392 -18.28 -2.90 -3.44
CA ASN A 392 -18.30 -3.81 -2.29
C ASN A 392 -19.41 -4.87 -2.45
N GLY A 393 -19.51 -5.79 -1.50
CA GLY A 393 -20.53 -6.86 -1.50
C GLY A 393 -21.99 -6.39 -1.45
N HIS A 394 -22.21 -5.09 -1.20
CA HIS A 394 -23.53 -4.44 -1.22
C HIS A 394 -23.79 -3.64 -2.50
N GLY A 395 -22.88 -3.69 -3.48
CA GLY A 395 -22.98 -2.94 -4.73
C GLY A 395 -22.73 -1.44 -4.59
N GLN A 396 -22.13 -1.00 -3.47
CA GLN A 396 -21.73 0.39 -3.27
C GLN A 396 -20.28 0.58 -3.70
N PRO A 397 -19.91 1.75 -4.26
CA PRO A 397 -18.51 2.03 -4.58
C PRO A 397 -17.60 1.91 -3.36
N GLU A 398 -16.50 1.18 -3.53
CA GLU A 398 -15.41 1.16 -2.57
C GLU A 398 -14.77 2.56 -2.44
N PRO A 399 -14.15 2.89 -1.29
CA PRO A 399 -13.34 4.10 -1.17
C PRO A 399 -12.30 4.18 -2.28
N ILE A 400 -12.06 5.38 -2.79
CA ILE A 400 -11.07 5.63 -3.83
C ILE A 400 -9.70 5.92 -3.22
N MET A 401 -8.65 5.65 -3.98
CA MET A 401 -7.26 5.83 -3.54
C MET A 401 -6.48 6.77 -4.45
N GLY A 402 -5.52 7.48 -3.88
CA GLY A 402 -4.49 8.19 -4.64
C GLY A 402 -3.20 8.21 -3.86
N ILE A 403 -2.18 7.55 -4.40
CA ILE A 403 -0.84 7.50 -3.81
C ILE A 403 0.17 7.94 -4.86
N ASP A 404 1.11 8.78 -4.45
CA ASP A 404 2.32 9.07 -5.20
C ASP A 404 3.58 8.79 -4.36
N ILE A 405 4.64 8.30 -5.01
CA ILE A 405 5.97 8.14 -4.44
C ILE A 405 6.99 8.89 -5.30
N MET A 406 7.55 9.96 -4.75
CA MET A 406 8.69 10.66 -5.37
C MET A 406 10.00 10.11 -4.83
N TYR A 407 10.91 9.68 -5.70
CA TYR A 407 12.26 9.27 -5.31
C TYR A 407 13.23 10.45 -5.49
N VAL A 408 13.70 11.00 -4.37
CA VAL A 408 14.50 12.25 -4.36
C VAL A 408 15.96 11.97 -4.04
N VAL A 409 16.87 12.37 -4.92
CA VAL A 409 18.30 12.47 -4.60
C VAL A 409 18.53 13.79 -3.88
N LYS A 410 18.85 13.72 -2.59
CA LYS A 410 19.12 14.90 -1.75
C LYS A 410 20.44 15.56 -2.13
N ASP A 411 20.48 16.88 -2.00
CA ASP A 411 21.70 17.70 -2.20
C ASP A 411 22.77 17.49 -1.10
#